data_AF-A0A4T0C6I2-F1
#
_entry.id   AF-A0A4T0C6I2-F1
#
_cell.length_a   1.000
_cell.length_b   1.000
_cell.length_c   1.000
_cell.angle_alpha   90.00
_cell.angle_beta   90.00
_cell.angle_gamma   90.00
#
_symmetry.space_group_name_H-M   'P 1'
#
loop_
_entity.id
_entity.type
_entity.pdbx_description
1 polymer ?
#
loop_
_entity_poly.entity_id
_entity_poly.type
_entity_poly.pdbx_seq_one_letter_code
_entity_poly.pdbx_strand_id
1 'polypeptide(L)'
;MSTIPACCICSSVLDTIDSKTEKPTIAARHLSCCSRPVCQRCIANNPRYNSYCPYCQISTDPRSTLPQGLRDPPPYNDTQASALPPSEKDQDAPPAYSAHESLQPPSEKAIENAPDVLHFLTPTDTALSLSLAYGVPLHALRKANNVFADHLLQGRRTVAIPGDYYKGGVSLSPRPIEGEEEELRKSKLRRFMVTCKVSEYDVAQLYLEQNDYDLDGAVEAYKDDEKWEKEHPLQNNGKGKMTARTVGKRRYVGSS
;
A
#
# COMPACT_ATOMS: atom_id res chain seq x y z
N MET A 1 -23.25 20.08 -24.35
CA MET A 1 -23.40 18.70 -24.86
C MET A 1 -24.56 18.07 -24.12
N SER A 2 -25.72 17.93 -24.75
CA SER A 2 -26.88 17.30 -24.13
C SER A 2 -26.63 15.80 -24.00
N THR A 3 -26.36 15.33 -22.78
CA THR A 3 -26.18 13.90 -22.49
C THR A 3 -27.53 13.22 -22.60
N ILE A 4 -27.71 12.36 -23.60
CA ILE A 4 -28.96 11.60 -23.75
C ILE A 4 -29.02 10.57 -22.60
N PRO A 5 -30.06 10.58 -21.76
CA PRO A 5 -30.14 9.66 -20.63
C PRO A 5 -30.38 8.23 -21.13
N ALA A 6 -29.65 7.26 -20.59
CA ALA A 6 -29.79 5.85 -20.92
C ALA A 6 -30.16 5.04 -19.67
N CYS A 7 -30.97 3.99 -19.85
CA CYS A 7 -31.34 3.09 -18.78
C CYS A 7 -30.09 2.46 -18.16
N CYS A 8 -29.96 2.54 -16.84
CA CYS A 8 -28.79 1.96 -16.16
C CYS A 8 -28.76 0.43 -16.14
N ILE A 9 -29.83 -0.27 -16.54
CA ILE A 9 -29.87 -1.75 -16.47
C ILE A 9 -29.62 -2.38 -17.84
N CYS A 10 -30.29 -1.88 -18.88
CA CYS A 10 -30.17 -2.42 -20.24
C CYS A 10 -29.39 -1.52 -21.19
N SER A 11 -28.86 -0.38 -20.71
CA SER A 11 -28.09 0.59 -21.50
C SER A 11 -28.84 1.16 -22.72
N SER A 12 -30.16 0.97 -22.80
CA SER A 12 -30.99 1.52 -23.88
C SER A 12 -31.17 3.01 -23.70
N VAL A 13 -30.97 3.76 -24.77
CA VAL A 13 -31.19 5.22 -24.81
C VAL A 13 -32.68 5.51 -24.58
N LEU A 14 -32.99 6.36 -23.61
CA LEU A 14 -34.37 6.74 -23.31
C LEU A 14 -34.90 7.65 -24.41
N ASP A 15 -36.22 7.66 -24.59
CA ASP A 15 -36.94 8.39 -25.64
C ASP A 15 -36.65 7.92 -27.08
N THR A 16 -36.02 6.74 -27.24
CA THR A 16 -35.89 6.05 -28.53
C THR A 16 -36.93 4.94 -28.66
N ILE A 17 -37.37 4.66 -29.89
CA ILE A 17 -38.27 3.54 -30.19
C ILE A 17 -37.45 2.26 -30.18
N ASP A 18 -37.85 1.30 -29.35
CA ASP A 18 -37.15 0.03 -29.29
C ASP A 18 -37.58 -0.89 -30.44
N SER A 19 -36.60 -1.34 -31.22
CA SER A 19 -36.80 -2.19 -32.39
C SER A 19 -37.53 -3.51 -32.11
N LYS A 20 -37.52 -4.01 -30.87
CA LYS A 20 -38.18 -5.28 -30.50
C LYS A 20 -39.63 -5.15 -30.11
N THR A 21 -40.06 -3.97 -29.67
CA THR A 21 -41.43 -3.79 -29.13
C THR A 21 -42.20 -2.68 -29.80
N GLU A 22 -41.55 -1.91 -30.69
CA GLU A 22 -42.10 -0.73 -31.38
C GLU A 22 -42.68 0.34 -30.45
N LYS A 23 -42.50 0.18 -29.13
CA LYS A 23 -42.92 1.11 -28.08
C LYS A 23 -41.75 2.01 -27.69
N PRO A 24 -42.02 3.28 -27.33
CA PRO A 24 -41.00 4.20 -26.86
C PRO A 24 -40.39 3.72 -25.54
N THR A 25 -39.07 3.84 -25.41
CA THR A 25 -38.31 3.46 -24.23
C THR A 25 -38.33 4.59 -23.20
N ILE A 26 -39.37 4.64 -22.37
CA ILE A 26 -39.60 5.74 -21.42
C ILE A 26 -38.92 5.45 -20.08
N ALA A 27 -38.39 6.51 -19.45
CA ALA A 27 -37.90 6.48 -18.07
C ALA A 27 -39.06 6.25 -17.10
N ALA A 28 -39.06 5.12 -16.39
CA ALA A 28 -40.12 4.80 -15.43
C ALA A 28 -39.81 5.27 -14.03
N ARG A 29 -38.53 5.27 -13.66
CA ARG A 29 -38.06 5.66 -12.33
C ARG A 29 -36.67 6.24 -12.40
N HIS A 30 -36.42 7.28 -11.60
CA HIS A 30 -35.07 7.75 -11.27
C HIS A 30 -34.73 7.30 -9.86
N LEU A 31 -33.57 6.68 -9.67
CA LEU A 31 -33.14 6.18 -8.37
C LEU A 31 -32.74 7.35 -7.47
N SER A 32 -33.27 7.43 -6.24
CA SER A 32 -33.01 8.57 -5.34
C SER A 32 -31.56 8.66 -4.87
N CYS A 33 -30.84 7.54 -4.80
CA CYS A 33 -29.46 7.50 -4.30
C CYS A 33 -28.41 8.01 -5.30
N CYS A 34 -28.63 7.87 -6.60
CA CYS A 34 -27.62 8.17 -7.62
C CYS A 34 -28.19 8.79 -8.90
N SER A 35 -29.46 9.21 -8.88
CA SER A 35 -30.21 9.85 -9.97
C SER A 35 -30.22 9.11 -11.31
N ARG A 36 -29.79 7.84 -11.35
CA ARG A 36 -29.77 7.02 -12.56
C ARG A 36 -31.18 6.60 -12.97
N PRO A 37 -31.54 6.68 -14.26
CA PRO A 37 -32.85 6.26 -14.73
C PRO A 37 -32.94 4.75 -14.97
N VAL A 38 -34.11 4.18 -14.72
CA VAL A 38 -34.49 2.81 -15.07
C VAL A 38 -35.69 2.86 -16.02
N CYS A 39 -35.61 2.20 -17.16
CA CYS A 39 -36.70 2.16 -18.13
C CYS A 39 -37.86 1.25 -17.67
N GLN A 40 -39.06 1.50 -18.19
CA GLN A 40 -40.27 0.74 -17.84
C GLN A 40 -40.12 -0.77 -18.09
N ARG A 41 -39.37 -1.17 -19.14
CA ARG A 41 -39.17 -2.58 -19.45
C ARG A 41 -38.36 -3.30 -18.38
N CYS A 42 -37.29 -2.69 -17.90
CA CYS A 42 -36.49 -3.30 -16.84
C CYS A 42 -37.28 -3.45 -15.55
N ILE A 43 -38.10 -2.45 -15.19
CA ILE A 43 -38.99 -2.54 -14.02
C ILE A 43 -40.06 -3.61 -14.21
N ALA A 44 -40.66 -3.71 -15.40
CA ALA A 44 -41.66 -4.74 -15.70
C ALA A 44 -41.07 -6.16 -15.66
N ASN A 45 -39.84 -6.34 -16.16
CA ASN A 45 -39.15 -7.63 -16.13
C ASN A 45 -38.74 -8.03 -14.71
N ASN A 46 -38.39 -7.05 -13.85
CA ASN A 46 -38.09 -7.32 -12.46
C ASN A 46 -38.59 -6.18 -11.55
N PRO A 47 -39.68 -6.38 -10.81
CA PRO A 47 -40.30 -5.33 -10.01
C PRO A 47 -39.42 -4.87 -8.85
N ARG A 48 -38.35 -5.62 -8.50
CA ARG A 48 -37.38 -5.23 -7.48
C ARG A 48 -36.73 -3.87 -7.77
N TYR A 49 -36.56 -3.51 -9.04
CA TYR A 49 -36.00 -2.20 -9.41
C TYR A 49 -36.91 -1.02 -9.04
N ASN A 50 -38.15 -1.27 -8.61
CA ASN A 50 -39.05 -0.22 -8.10
C ASN A 50 -38.73 0.20 -6.65
N SER A 51 -38.04 -0.65 -5.89
CA SER A 51 -37.64 -0.35 -4.51
C SER A 51 -36.13 -0.51 -4.26
N TYR A 52 -35.35 -1.02 -5.22
CA TYR A 52 -33.92 -1.31 -5.03
C TYR A 52 -33.03 -0.73 -6.14
N CYS A 53 -31.91 -0.14 -5.76
CA CYS A 53 -30.85 0.30 -6.67
C CYS A 53 -29.75 -0.78 -6.79
N PRO A 54 -29.51 -1.38 -7.97
CA PRO A 54 -28.46 -2.38 -8.14
C PRO A 54 -27.03 -1.83 -8.05
N TYR A 55 -26.83 -0.54 -8.34
CA TYR A 55 -25.52 0.10 -8.33
C TYR A 55 -25.05 0.46 -6.93
N CYS A 56 -25.93 1.07 -6.15
CA CYS A 56 -25.63 1.48 -4.78
C CYS A 56 -25.98 0.37 -3.77
N GLN A 57 -26.72 -0.66 -4.20
CA GLN A 57 -27.25 -1.73 -3.34
C GLN A 57 -28.12 -1.22 -2.19
N ILE A 58 -28.85 -0.12 -2.43
CA ILE A 58 -29.71 0.55 -1.46
C ILE A 58 -31.17 0.23 -1.75
N SER A 59 -31.91 -0.14 -0.71
CA SER A 59 -33.37 -0.22 -0.72
C SER A 59 -33.96 1.13 -0.35
N THR A 60 -34.99 1.55 -1.07
CA THR A 60 -35.79 2.74 -0.79
C THR A 60 -37.21 2.36 -0.38
N ASP A 61 -37.41 1.11 0.04
CA ASP A 61 -38.70 0.63 0.51
C ASP A 61 -39.04 1.31 1.85
N PRO A 62 -40.14 2.08 1.96
CA PRO A 62 -40.55 2.70 3.22
C PRO A 62 -40.93 1.66 4.30
N ARG A 63 -41.04 0.37 3.97
CA ARG A 63 -41.24 -0.73 4.94
C ARG A 63 -39.94 -1.32 5.48
N SER A 64 -38.78 -0.89 4.99
CA SER A 64 -37.51 -1.28 5.59
C SER A 64 -37.41 -0.65 6.98
N THR A 65 -37.10 -1.46 7.99
CA THR A 65 -36.83 -1.01 9.37
C THR A 65 -35.50 -0.28 9.49
N LEU A 66 -34.72 -0.21 8.41
CA LEU A 66 -33.42 0.43 8.39
C LEU A 66 -33.55 1.88 7.90
N PRO A 67 -32.77 2.81 8.48
CA PRO A 67 -32.73 4.18 8.00
C PRO A 67 -32.37 4.21 6.50
N GLN A 68 -33.10 5.05 5.77
CA GLN A 68 -33.02 5.18 4.32
C GLN A 68 -31.57 5.37 3.85
N GLY A 69 -31.04 4.39 3.11
CA GLY A 69 -29.63 4.36 2.68
C GLY A 69 -28.82 3.15 3.16
N LEU A 70 -29.35 2.35 4.09
CA LEU A 70 -28.68 1.16 4.60
C LEU A 70 -29.18 -0.11 3.90
N ARG A 71 -28.29 -1.10 3.76
CA ARG A 71 -28.54 -2.36 3.05
C ARG A 71 -29.46 -3.27 3.88
N ASP A 72 -30.56 -3.72 3.29
CA ASP A 72 -31.38 -4.78 3.89
C ASP A 72 -30.55 -6.08 3.94
N PRO A 73 -30.43 -6.74 5.11
CA PRO A 73 -29.79 -8.03 5.19
C PRO A 73 -30.55 -9.05 4.30
N PRO A 74 -29.86 -10.05 3.74
CA PRO A 74 -30.54 -11.14 3.05
C PRO A 74 -31.58 -11.78 3.98
N PRO A 75 -32.79 -12.14 3.49
CA PRO A 75 -33.82 -12.75 4.31
C PRO A 75 -33.34 -14.11 4.79
N TYR A 76 -32.92 -14.21 6.04
CA TYR A 76 -32.85 -15.48 6.75
C TYR A 76 -34.27 -15.79 7.22
N ASN A 77 -34.80 -16.95 6.85
CA ASN A 77 -36.16 -17.37 7.16
C ASN A 77 -36.37 -17.51 8.69
N ASP A 78 -37.04 -16.55 9.30
CA ASP A 78 -37.62 -16.66 10.65
C ASP A 78 -39.00 -17.33 10.59
N THR A 79 -39.06 -18.57 10.14
CA THR A 79 -40.27 -19.39 10.21
C THR A 79 -39.98 -20.72 10.86
N GLN A 80 -39.90 -20.71 12.20
CA GLN A 80 -40.11 -21.88 13.06
C GLN A 80 -40.18 -21.45 14.55
N ALA A 81 -41.24 -20.73 14.92
CA ALA A 81 -41.59 -20.54 16.31
C ALA A 81 -43.11 -20.56 16.48
N SER A 82 -43.72 -21.74 16.38
CA SER A 82 -44.96 -22.11 17.08
C SER A 82 -45.39 -23.54 16.73
N ALA A 83 -45.86 -24.25 17.77
CA ALA A 83 -46.54 -25.55 17.79
C ALA A 83 -45.67 -26.83 17.91
N LEU A 84 -45.56 -27.33 19.16
CA LEU A 84 -45.19 -28.70 19.54
C LEU A 84 -46.32 -29.69 19.21
N PRO A 85 -46.01 -31.00 19.11
CA PRO A 85 -46.49 -31.93 20.14
C PRO A 85 -45.41 -32.94 20.61
N PRO A 86 -45.59 -33.59 21.78
CA PRO A 86 -44.55 -34.38 22.44
C PRO A 86 -44.52 -35.81 21.89
N SER A 87 -43.31 -36.32 21.62
CA SER A 87 -43.12 -37.75 21.35
C SER A 87 -41.84 -38.22 22.02
N GLU A 88 -42.02 -39.16 22.92
CA GLU A 88 -40.98 -39.87 23.65
C GLU A 88 -40.11 -40.67 22.67
N LYS A 89 -38.80 -40.40 22.66
CA LYS A 89 -37.70 -41.38 22.53
C LYS A 89 -36.36 -40.65 22.63
N ASP A 90 -35.54 -41.15 23.53
CA ASP A 90 -34.13 -40.83 23.72
C ASP A 90 -33.33 -40.88 22.40
N GLN A 91 -32.22 -40.10 22.40
CA GLN A 91 -31.10 -40.06 21.45
C GLN A 91 -31.18 -39.01 20.31
N ASP A 92 -31.09 -37.72 20.66
CA ASP A 92 -30.14 -36.76 20.05
C ASP A 92 -30.41 -35.36 20.62
N ALA A 93 -29.78 -35.05 21.76
CA ALA A 93 -29.74 -33.67 22.24
C ALA A 93 -28.51 -32.99 21.64
N PRO A 94 -28.62 -31.79 21.02
CA PRO A 94 -27.45 -31.05 20.61
C PRO A 94 -26.62 -30.70 21.86
N PRO A 95 -25.28 -30.67 21.75
CA PRO A 95 -24.41 -30.54 22.91
C PRO A 95 -24.68 -29.21 23.63
N ALA A 96 -24.72 -29.27 24.97
CA ALA A 96 -24.91 -28.11 25.82
C ALA A 96 -23.78 -27.08 25.58
N TYR A 97 -24.16 -25.82 25.34
CA TYR A 97 -23.27 -24.70 25.01
C TYR A 97 -22.35 -24.24 26.18
N SER A 98 -22.17 -25.06 27.21
CA SER A 98 -21.39 -24.71 28.41
C SER A 98 -20.08 -25.48 28.52
N ALA A 99 -19.73 -26.31 27.53
CA ALA A 99 -18.41 -26.93 27.40
C ALA A 99 -17.64 -26.25 26.26
N HIS A 100 -17.42 -24.93 26.34
CA HIS A 100 -16.24 -24.37 25.68
C HIS A 100 -15.02 -24.80 26.51
N GLU A 101 -14.54 -26.00 26.17
CA GLU A 101 -13.19 -26.45 26.44
C GLU A 101 -12.26 -25.26 26.22
N SER A 102 -11.60 -24.84 27.29
CA SER A 102 -10.55 -23.85 27.22
C SER A 102 -9.52 -24.41 26.25
N LEU A 103 -9.53 -23.94 25.00
CA LEU A 103 -8.49 -24.23 24.03
C LEU A 103 -7.19 -23.75 24.66
N GLN A 104 -6.49 -24.68 25.30
CA GLN A 104 -5.11 -24.47 25.66
C GLN A 104 -4.38 -24.11 24.37
N PRO A 105 -3.56 -23.05 24.36
CA PRO A 105 -2.71 -22.77 23.21
C PRO A 105 -1.91 -24.05 22.91
N PRO A 106 -1.77 -24.44 21.63
CA PRO A 106 -1.09 -25.67 21.28
C PRO A 106 0.31 -25.65 21.86
N SER A 107 0.64 -26.73 22.58
CA SER A 107 1.94 -27.04 23.17
C SER A 107 3.08 -26.65 22.22
N GLU A 108 3.92 -25.71 22.67
CA GLU A 108 5.23 -25.34 22.13
C GLU A 108 6.16 -26.57 22.13
N LYS A 109 5.98 -27.46 21.15
CA LYS A 109 6.98 -28.45 20.81
C LYS A 109 7.54 -28.05 19.46
N ALA A 110 8.66 -27.32 19.55
CA ALA A 110 9.71 -27.15 18.54
C ALA A 110 9.34 -27.67 17.15
N ILE A 111 8.55 -26.88 16.43
CA ILE A 111 8.50 -26.99 14.98
C ILE A 111 9.77 -26.29 14.53
N GLU A 112 10.64 -27.01 13.83
CA GLU A 112 11.90 -26.49 13.29
C GLU A 112 11.67 -25.07 12.72
N ASN A 113 12.25 -24.08 13.37
CA ASN A 113 12.04 -22.67 13.04
C ASN A 113 12.42 -22.50 11.57
N ALA A 114 11.43 -22.20 10.72
CA ALA A 114 11.73 -21.77 9.36
C ALA A 114 12.64 -20.53 9.46
N PRO A 115 13.65 -20.39 8.60
CA PRO A 115 14.56 -19.26 8.67
C PRO A 115 13.79 -17.95 8.53
N ASP A 116 14.12 -16.97 9.35
CA ASP A 116 13.55 -15.63 9.25
C ASP A 116 13.81 -15.04 7.86
N VAL A 117 12.76 -14.51 7.24
CA VAL A 117 12.82 -13.95 5.89
C VAL A 117 12.98 -12.44 5.97
N LEU A 118 13.98 -11.89 5.29
CA LEU A 118 14.17 -10.45 5.20
C LEU A 118 13.28 -9.84 4.11
N HIS A 119 12.53 -8.81 4.47
CA HIS A 119 11.73 -8.01 3.56
C HIS A 119 12.32 -6.60 3.43
N PHE A 120 12.46 -6.14 2.19
CA PHE A 120 12.90 -4.79 1.88
C PHE A 120 11.70 -3.85 1.84
N LEU A 121 11.75 -2.80 2.66
CA LEU A 121 10.65 -1.88 2.81
C LEU A 121 10.56 -0.91 1.64
N THR A 122 9.32 -0.71 1.18
CA THR A 122 8.94 0.37 0.26
C THR A 122 8.29 1.52 1.05
N PRO A 123 8.24 2.74 0.49
CA PRO A 123 7.58 3.88 1.15
C PRO A 123 6.09 3.65 1.45
N THR A 124 5.48 2.71 0.72
CA THR A 124 4.07 2.32 0.85
C THR A 124 3.84 1.22 1.89
N ASP A 125 4.90 0.60 2.42
CA ASP A 125 4.76 -0.48 3.38
C ASP A 125 4.40 0.03 4.78
N THR A 126 3.47 -0.69 5.40
CA THR A 126 2.97 -0.46 6.77
C THR A 126 2.96 -1.79 7.52
N ALA A 127 2.93 -1.75 8.85
CA ALA A 127 2.88 -2.99 9.65
C ALA A 127 1.70 -3.89 9.24
N LEU A 128 0.57 -3.26 8.90
CA LEU A 128 -0.66 -3.94 8.47
C LEU A 128 -0.52 -4.54 7.06
N SER A 129 0.04 -3.80 6.09
CA SER A 129 0.24 -4.36 4.74
C SER A 129 1.17 -5.57 4.78
N LEU A 130 2.23 -5.52 5.59
CA LEU A 130 3.17 -6.64 5.78
C LEU A 130 2.52 -7.83 6.47
N SER A 131 1.73 -7.58 7.53
CA SER A 131 0.98 -8.62 8.24
C SER A 131 0.05 -9.39 7.31
N LEU A 132 -0.64 -8.68 6.40
CA LEU A 132 -1.54 -9.29 5.42
C LEU A 132 -0.78 -10.01 4.30
N ALA A 133 0.29 -9.41 3.78
CA ALA A 133 1.07 -10.00 2.68
C ALA A 133 1.75 -11.31 3.08
N TYR A 134 2.26 -11.38 4.32
CA TYR A 134 3.00 -12.55 4.82
C TYR A 134 2.17 -13.44 5.75
N GLY A 135 0.93 -13.08 6.05
CA GLY A 135 0.08 -13.85 6.97
C GLY A 135 0.61 -13.91 8.40
N VAL A 136 1.42 -12.94 8.83
CA VAL A 136 2.04 -12.90 10.17
C VAL A 136 1.23 -11.97 11.07
N PRO A 137 0.89 -12.35 12.32
CA PRO A 137 0.13 -11.48 13.21
C PRO A 137 0.95 -10.22 13.59
N LEU A 138 0.27 -9.07 13.62
CA LEU A 138 0.87 -7.75 13.89
C LEU A 138 1.75 -7.72 15.14
N HIS A 139 1.29 -8.32 16.24
CA HIS A 139 2.02 -8.29 17.50
C HIS A 139 3.35 -9.07 17.41
N ALA A 140 3.40 -10.19 16.69
CA ALA A 140 4.61 -10.97 16.49
C ALA A 140 5.60 -10.23 15.59
N LEU A 141 5.12 -9.63 14.50
CA LEU A 141 5.94 -8.82 13.59
C LEU A 141 6.57 -7.62 14.32
N ARG A 142 5.78 -6.93 15.14
CA ARG A 142 6.23 -5.79 15.95
C ARG A 142 7.23 -6.20 17.02
N LYS A 143 6.99 -7.32 17.71
CA LYS A 143 7.88 -7.88 18.74
C LYS A 143 9.22 -8.32 18.15
N ALA A 144 9.21 -9.03 17.01
CA ALA A 144 10.42 -9.52 16.37
C ALA A 144 11.35 -8.39 15.89
N ASN A 145 10.77 -7.25 15.47
CA ASN A 145 11.53 -6.11 14.96
C ASN A 145 11.70 -4.97 15.97
N ASN A 146 11.15 -5.05 17.18
CA ASN A 146 11.07 -3.94 18.12
C ASN A 146 10.50 -2.66 17.47
N VAL A 147 9.36 -2.79 16.77
CA VAL A 147 8.72 -1.66 16.08
C VAL A 147 7.29 -1.52 16.60
N PHE A 148 7.02 -0.45 17.34
CA PHE A 148 5.72 -0.26 17.99
C PHE A 148 4.77 0.64 17.20
N ALA A 149 5.29 1.42 16.26
CA ALA A 149 4.54 2.38 15.46
C ALA A 149 4.94 2.34 13.99
N ASP A 150 4.00 2.63 13.10
CA ASP A 150 4.19 2.44 11.66
C ASP A 150 5.22 3.41 11.06
N HIS A 151 5.34 4.62 11.62
CA HIS A 151 6.37 5.59 11.21
C HIS A 151 7.80 5.13 11.52
N LEU A 152 7.99 4.24 12.51
CA LEU A 152 9.30 3.68 12.84
C LEU A 152 9.74 2.61 11.84
N LEU A 153 8.79 2.02 11.07
CA LEU A 153 9.13 1.12 9.96
C LEU A 153 9.79 1.89 8.83
N GLN A 154 9.27 3.06 8.46
CA GLN A 154 9.79 3.87 7.35
C GLN A 154 11.23 4.35 7.55
N GLY A 155 11.69 4.45 8.80
CA GLY A 155 13.09 4.75 9.12
C GLY A 155 14.05 3.59 8.86
N ARG A 156 13.54 2.40 8.53
CA ARG A 156 14.33 1.19 8.27
C ARG A 156 14.27 0.82 6.80
N ARG A 157 15.33 0.15 6.36
CA ARG A 157 15.43 -0.40 4.99
C ARG A 157 14.89 -1.81 4.90
N THR A 158 15.03 -2.59 5.98
CA THR A 158 14.65 -4.00 6.03
C THR A 158 13.89 -4.34 7.31
N VAL A 159 13.04 -5.35 7.21
CA VAL A 159 12.25 -5.93 8.31
C VAL A 159 12.40 -7.44 8.27
N ALA A 160 12.66 -8.05 9.43
CA ALA A 160 12.68 -9.50 9.58
C ALA A 160 11.25 -10.03 9.75
N ILE A 161 10.89 -11.04 8.98
CA ILE A 161 9.59 -11.67 9.03
C ILE A 161 9.76 -13.02 9.73
N PRO A 162 9.13 -13.19 10.91
CA PRO A 162 9.24 -14.42 11.67
C PRO A 162 8.84 -15.64 10.85
N GLY A 163 9.77 -16.57 10.69
CA GLY A 163 9.53 -17.85 9.99
C GLY A 163 8.51 -18.74 10.70
N ASP A 164 8.28 -18.52 12.00
CA ASP A 164 7.28 -19.23 12.82
C ASP A 164 5.89 -19.20 12.18
N TYR A 165 5.54 -18.06 11.57
CA TYR A 165 4.24 -17.82 10.95
C TYR A 165 4.31 -17.89 9.42
N TYR A 166 5.43 -17.46 8.82
CA TYR A 166 5.59 -17.43 7.38
C TYR A 166 6.31 -18.67 6.84
N LYS A 167 5.55 -19.62 6.28
CA LYS A 167 6.08 -20.85 5.66
C LYS A 167 6.48 -20.69 4.19
N GLY A 168 6.35 -19.48 3.63
CA GLY A 168 6.60 -19.23 2.21
C GLY A 168 8.07 -19.19 1.82
N GLY A 169 9.00 -19.04 2.79
CA GLY A 169 10.46 -19.17 2.60
C GLY A 169 11.13 -18.17 1.65
N VAL A 170 10.36 -17.32 0.96
CA VAL A 170 10.85 -16.37 -0.06
C VAL A 170 10.36 -14.97 0.27
N SER A 171 11.24 -13.96 0.16
CA SER A 171 10.81 -12.56 0.35
C SER A 171 9.89 -12.14 -0.79
N LEU A 172 8.71 -11.60 -0.48
CA LEU A 172 7.76 -11.04 -1.45
C LEU A 172 8.12 -9.61 -1.88
N SER A 173 9.10 -8.98 -1.25
CA SER A 173 9.59 -7.66 -1.67
C SER A 173 10.29 -7.72 -3.02
N PRO A 174 10.15 -6.68 -3.86
CA PRO A 174 11.14 -6.44 -4.89
C PRO A 174 12.50 -6.34 -4.21
N ARG A 175 13.49 -7.11 -4.68
CA ARG A 175 14.88 -6.84 -4.28
C ARG A 175 15.13 -5.36 -4.62
N PRO A 176 15.80 -4.59 -3.75
CA PRO A 176 16.13 -3.21 -4.05
C PRO A 176 16.71 -3.15 -5.46
N ILE A 177 16.05 -2.38 -6.32
CA ILE A 177 16.40 -2.26 -7.75
C ILE A 177 17.76 -1.57 -7.92
N GLU A 178 18.19 -0.82 -6.91
CA GLU A 178 19.58 -0.37 -6.77
C GLU A 178 20.39 -1.54 -6.20
N GLY A 179 21.13 -2.22 -7.08
CA GLY A 179 21.94 -3.38 -6.72
C GLY A 179 22.94 -3.10 -5.59
N GLU A 180 23.49 -4.15 -4.99
CA GLU A 180 24.56 -4.08 -3.98
C GLU A 180 25.68 -3.09 -4.37
N GLU A 181 26.00 -3.04 -5.66
CA GLU A 181 26.99 -2.14 -6.25
C GLU A 181 26.66 -0.66 -6.08
N GLU A 182 25.41 -0.23 -6.27
CA GLU A 182 25.01 1.18 -6.17
C GLU A 182 24.97 1.66 -4.72
N GLU A 183 24.59 0.80 -3.77
CA GLU A 183 24.66 1.11 -2.34
C GLU A 183 26.12 1.19 -1.85
N LEU A 184 27.02 0.35 -2.39
CA LEU A 184 28.46 0.48 -2.17
C LEU A 184 28.98 1.81 -2.75
N ARG A 185 28.54 2.22 -3.93
CA ARG A 185 28.88 3.54 -4.49
C ARG A 185 28.41 4.69 -3.60
N LYS A 186 27.13 4.71 -3.21
CA LYS A 186 26.55 5.77 -2.36
C LYS A 186 27.19 5.81 -0.97
N SER A 187 27.53 4.66 -0.39
CA SER A 187 28.22 4.61 0.91
C SER A 187 29.66 5.11 0.83
N LYS A 188 30.41 4.72 -0.21
CA LYS A 188 31.76 5.25 -0.49
C LYS A 188 31.74 6.75 -0.72
N LEU A 189 30.78 7.25 -1.50
CA LEU A 189 30.61 8.68 -1.74
C LEU A 189 30.32 9.47 -0.47
N ARG A 190 29.40 9.01 0.37
CA ARG A 190 29.15 9.63 1.68
C ARG A 190 30.41 9.62 2.56
N ARG A 191 31.15 8.51 2.57
CA ARG A 191 32.36 8.37 3.35
C ARG A 191 33.49 9.27 2.86
N PHE A 192 33.64 9.45 1.54
CA PHE A 192 34.54 10.43 0.94
C PHE A 192 34.17 11.86 1.35
N MET A 193 32.89 12.26 1.19
CA MET A 193 32.41 13.60 1.56
C MET A 193 32.69 13.93 3.04
N VAL A 194 32.49 12.96 3.95
CA VAL A 194 32.78 13.14 5.38
C VAL A 194 34.28 13.21 5.66
N THR A 195 35.08 12.36 5.01
CA THR A 195 36.53 12.27 5.25
C THR A 195 37.26 13.51 4.73
N CYS A 196 36.94 13.94 3.50
CA CYS A 196 37.52 15.10 2.84
C CYS A 196 36.80 16.42 3.20
N LYS A 197 35.68 16.36 3.94
CA LYS A 197 34.83 17.51 4.29
C LYS A 197 34.30 18.27 3.07
N VAL A 198 34.06 17.56 1.97
CA VAL A 198 33.51 18.11 0.72
C VAL A 198 31.97 18.13 0.83
N SER A 199 31.38 19.31 0.65
CA SER A 199 29.91 19.47 0.64
C SER A 199 29.27 19.30 -0.73
N GLU A 200 30.05 19.40 -1.81
CA GLU A 200 29.58 19.31 -3.19
C GLU A 200 29.56 17.84 -3.64
N TYR A 201 28.37 17.34 -3.99
CA TYR A 201 28.16 15.95 -4.40
C TYR A 201 28.92 15.61 -5.69
N ASP A 202 28.86 16.51 -6.67
CA ASP A 202 29.45 16.30 -8.00
C ASP A 202 30.97 16.17 -7.93
N VAL A 203 31.62 16.92 -7.03
CA VAL A 203 33.07 16.83 -6.79
C VAL A 203 33.41 15.47 -6.19
N ALA A 204 32.66 15.02 -5.18
CA ALA A 204 32.88 13.70 -4.57
C ALA A 204 32.65 12.55 -5.57
N GLN A 205 31.66 12.68 -6.46
CA GLN A 205 31.41 11.72 -7.53
C GLN A 205 32.57 11.68 -8.52
N LEU A 206 33.08 12.84 -8.95
CA LEU A 206 34.20 12.94 -9.89
C LEU A 206 35.45 12.21 -9.38
N TYR A 207 35.88 12.48 -8.14
CA TYR A 207 37.07 11.83 -7.58
C TYR A 207 36.90 10.31 -7.42
N LEU A 208 35.69 9.84 -7.12
CA LEU A 208 35.42 8.41 -7.04
C LEU A 208 35.36 7.76 -8.42
N GLU A 209 34.78 8.42 -9.43
CA GLU A 209 34.76 7.90 -10.81
C GLU A 209 36.17 7.85 -11.42
N GLN A 210 37.02 8.84 -11.13
CA GLN A 210 38.41 8.87 -11.59
C GLN A 210 39.30 7.78 -10.98
N ASN A 211 38.93 7.26 -9.81
CA ASN A 211 39.68 6.23 -9.08
C ASN A 211 38.94 4.88 -9.05
N ASP A 212 38.07 4.60 -10.02
CA ASP A 212 37.31 3.34 -10.12
C ASP A 212 36.56 2.95 -8.83
N TYR A 213 36.06 3.96 -8.11
CA TYR A 213 35.42 3.84 -6.80
C TYR A 213 36.34 3.25 -5.70
N ASP A 214 37.65 3.40 -5.80
CA ASP A 214 38.55 3.21 -4.67
C ASP A 214 38.49 4.44 -3.73
N LEU A 215 38.15 4.19 -2.47
CA LEU A 215 37.95 5.27 -1.51
C LEU A 215 39.28 5.87 -1.06
N ASP A 216 40.28 5.04 -0.83
CA ASP A 216 41.56 5.50 -0.30
C ASP A 216 42.33 6.28 -1.38
N GLY A 217 42.39 5.75 -2.61
CA GLY A 217 42.95 6.46 -3.77
C GLY A 217 42.27 7.81 -4.05
N ALA A 218 40.93 7.87 -3.99
CA ALA A 218 40.21 9.14 -4.17
C ALA A 218 40.56 10.16 -3.08
N VAL A 219 40.65 9.73 -1.81
CA VAL A 219 41.01 10.61 -0.67
C VAL A 219 42.44 11.12 -0.79
N GLU A 220 43.38 10.29 -1.27
CA GLU A 220 44.76 10.70 -1.53
C GLU A 220 44.85 11.73 -2.65
N ALA A 221 44.19 11.47 -3.79
CA ALA A 221 44.14 12.41 -4.92
C ALA A 221 43.59 13.78 -4.50
N TYR A 222 42.50 13.82 -3.73
CA TYR A 222 41.95 15.07 -3.21
C TYR A 222 42.92 15.81 -2.27
N LYS A 223 43.61 15.08 -1.38
CA LYS A 223 44.58 15.69 -0.46
C LYS A 223 45.80 16.23 -1.19
N ASP A 224 46.24 15.57 -2.26
CA ASP A 224 47.37 16.01 -3.06
C ASP A 224 47.02 17.26 -3.87
N ASP A 225 45.81 17.35 -4.41
CA ASP A 225 45.30 18.59 -5.01
C ASP A 225 45.24 19.73 -3.98
N GLU A 226 44.74 19.48 -2.76
CA GLU A 226 44.75 20.49 -1.68
C GLU A 226 46.16 20.94 -1.28
N LYS A 227 47.15 20.03 -1.29
CA LYS A 227 48.56 20.39 -1.03
C LYS A 227 49.11 21.22 -2.18
N TRP A 228 48.83 20.81 -3.41
CA TRP A 228 49.29 21.51 -4.60
C TRP A 228 48.75 22.94 -4.65
N GLU A 229 47.46 23.15 -4.33
CA GLU A 229 46.86 24.49 -4.26
C GLU A 229 47.48 25.36 -3.16
N LYS A 230 47.91 24.77 -2.03
CA LYS A 230 48.61 25.49 -0.95
C LYS A 230 50.03 25.89 -1.35
N GLU A 231 50.74 25.02 -2.07
CA GLU A 231 52.11 25.26 -2.54
C GLU A 231 52.16 26.16 -3.77
N HIS A 232 51.07 26.23 -4.54
CA HIS A 232 50.89 27.12 -5.68
C HIS A 232 49.77 28.13 -5.43
N PRO A 233 49.92 29.04 -4.44
CA PRO A 233 48.97 30.13 -4.25
C PRO A 233 48.83 30.88 -5.57
N LEU A 234 47.61 30.97 -6.08
CA LEU A 234 47.32 31.76 -7.27
C LEU A 234 47.87 33.16 -7.05
N GLN A 235 48.77 33.62 -7.92
CA GLN A 235 49.25 34.99 -7.95
C GLN A 235 48.06 35.89 -8.29
N ASN A 236 47.31 36.29 -7.27
CA ASN A 236 46.13 37.10 -7.43
C ASN A 236 46.59 38.55 -7.67
N ASN A 237 46.83 38.88 -8.94
CA ASN A 237 46.92 40.27 -9.38
C ASN A 237 45.53 40.90 -9.23
N GLY A 238 45.21 41.40 -8.03
CA GLY A 238 43.99 42.17 -7.80
C GLY A 238 43.39 42.03 -6.41
N LYS A 239 43.66 43.03 -5.58
CA LYS A 239 43.06 43.39 -4.29
C LYS A 239 41.63 42.86 -4.05
N GLY A 240 41.46 42.09 -2.98
CA GLY A 240 40.18 41.86 -2.33
C GLY A 240 40.31 40.87 -1.18
N LYS A 241 40.34 41.36 0.07
CA LYS A 241 40.22 40.50 1.26
C LYS A 241 38.86 39.80 1.22
N MET A 242 38.85 38.53 0.81
CA MET A 242 37.69 37.64 0.95
C MET A 242 38.00 36.66 2.08
N THR A 243 37.17 36.69 3.11
CA THR A 243 37.25 35.80 4.28
C THR A 243 37.16 34.33 3.86
N ALA A 244 38.00 33.50 4.47
CA ALA A 244 38.28 32.08 4.17
C ALA A 244 37.12 31.08 4.39
N ARG A 245 35.87 31.48 4.16
CA ARG A 245 34.68 30.63 4.37
C ARG A 245 33.96 30.25 3.07
N THR A 246 34.56 30.56 1.92
CA THR A 246 33.95 30.40 0.59
C THR A 246 34.92 29.75 -0.40
N VAL A 247 35.73 28.79 0.04
CA VAL A 247 36.73 28.12 -0.83
C VAL A 247 36.08 27.03 -1.71
N GLY A 248 34.93 26.47 -1.32
CA GLY A 248 34.27 25.40 -2.09
C GLY A 248 33.35 25.82 -3.23
N LYS A 249 33.23 27.11 -3.59
CA LYS A 249 32.08 27.60 -4.37
C LYS A 249 32.30 28.20 -5.74
N ARG A 250 33.49 28.09 -6.34
CA ARG A 250 33.66 28.54 -7.73
C ARG A 250 34.66 27.67 -8.48
N ARG A 251 34.14 26.85 -9.41
CA ARG A 251 34.47 26.84 -10.85
C ARG A 251 33.80 25.68 -11.58
N TYR A 252 32.75 25.97 -12.35
CA TYR A 252 32.68 25.66 -13.79
C TYR A 252 31.45 26.39 -14.37
N VAL A 253 31.68 27.49 -15.08
CA VAL A 253 30.68 28.05 -16.01
C VAL A 253 31.31 27.85 -17.38
N GLY A 254 30.97 26.73 -18.01
CA GLY A 254 31.37 26.46 -19.39
C GLY A 254 30.70 27.48 -20.30
N SER A 255 31.51 28.26 -20.99
CA SER A 255 31.09 29.14 -22.08
C SER A 255 31.02 28.31 -23.36
N SER A 256 29.90 28.49 -24.08
CA SER A 256 29.70 28.40 -25.54
C SER A 256 30.25 27.21 -26.30
#